data_AF-A0A3M1QIZ4-F1
#
_entry.id   AF-A0A3M1QIZ4-F1
#
_cell.length_a   1.000
_cell.length_b   1.000
_cell.length_c   1.000
_cell.angle_alpha   90.00
_cell.angle_beta   90.00
_cell.angle_gamma   90.00
#
_symmetry.space_group_name_H-M   'P 1'
#
loop_
_entity.id
_entity.type
_entity.pdbx_description
1 polymer ?
#
loop_
_entity_poly.entity_id
_entity_poly.type
_entity_poly.pdbx_seq_one_letter_code
_entity_poly.pdbx_strand_id
1 'polypeptide(L)'
;MIQYRYEDLEINMPELFAHWDPHSEKYARGDQFITALHTGWRVDEVVVAELCEDHWFANGTRCVMVYHFTLQRDDETMVMPVISTPYIERLLANSPLRISSSAEVKV
;
A
#
# COMPACT_ATOMS: atom_id res chain seq x y z
N MET A 1 5.48 14.35 3.15
CA MET A 1 4.18 13.64 3.22
C MET A 1 3.32 14.04 2.04
N ILE A 2 2.76 13.05 1.34
CA ILE A 2 1.95 13.23 0.14
C ILE A 2 0.48 12.92 0.47
N GLN A 3 -0.43 13.79 0.02
CA GLN A 3 -1.88 13.62 0.14
C GLN A 3 -2.48 13.44 -1.25
N TYR A 4 -3.27 12.38 -1.44
CA TYR A 4 -3.97 12.10 -2.70
C TYR A 4 -5.44 12.53 -2.61
N ARG A 5 -5.99 13.03 -3.72
CA ARG A 5 -7.44 13.22 -3.94
C ARG A 5 -7.96 12.19 -4.93
N TYR A 6 -9.28 11.98 -4.97
CA TYR A 6 -9.92 10.98 -5.83
C TYR A 6 -9.67 11.24 -7.33
N GLU A 7 -9.63 12.52 -7.71
CA GLU A 7 -9.31 12.99 -9.07
C GLU A 7 -7.91 12.58 -9.52
N ASP A 8 -6.96 12.51 -8.57
CA ASP A 8 -5.57 12.13 -8.84
C ASP A 8 -5.42 10.63 -9.12
N LEU A 9 -6.44 9.83 -8.80
CA LEU A 9 -6.38 8.37 -8.84
C LEU A 9 -7.13 7.75 -10.03
N GLU A 10 -7.83 8.55 -10.84
CA GLU A 10 -8.67 8.12 -11.99
C GLU A 10 -9.60 6.92 -11.70
N ILE A 11 -9.97 6.69 -10.43
CA ILE A 11 -10.89 5.62 -10.03
C ILE A 11 -12.30 6.21 -9.96
N ASN A 12 -13.31 5.50 -10.49
CA ASN A 12 -14.72 5.73 -10.19
C ASN A 12 -15.27 4.45 -9.52
N MET A 13 -15.13 4.34 -8.20
CA MET A 13 -15.58 3.16 -7.43
C MET A 13 -16.47 3.59 -6.27
N PRO A 14 -17.77 3.83 -6.52
CA PRO A 14 -18.69 4.33 -5.51
C PRO A 14 -19.12 3.30 -4.44
N GLU A 15 -18.83 2.00 -4.60
CA GLU A 15 -19.57 0.96 -3.84
C GLU A 15 -18.78 0.01 -2.92
N LEU A 16 -17.46 0.11 -2.77
CA LEU A 16 -16.75 -0.73 -1.80
C LEU A 16 -15.64 0.05 -1.08
N PHE A 17 -16.02 0.79 -0.03
CA PHE A 17 -15.05 1.15 1.01
C PHE A 17 -14.59 -0.15 1.69
N ALA A 18 -13.35 -0.54 1.44
CA ALA A 18 -12.75 -1.71 2.06
C ALA A 18 -11.81 -1.24 3.16
N HIS A 19 -12.12 -1.54 4.41
CA HIS A 19 -11.21 -1.25 5.52
C HIS A 19 -10.19 -2.39 5.67
N TRP A 20 -9.02 -2.07 6.20
CA TRP A 20 -7.99 -3.03 6.54
C TRP A 20 -7.55 -2.79 7.98
N ASP A 21 -7.27 -3.88 8.68
CA ASP A 21 -6.75 -3.86 10.05
C ASP A 21 -5.66 -4.94 10.18
N PRO A 22 -4.50 -4.63 10.79
CA PRO A 22 -3.37 -5.56 10.88
C PRO A 22 -3.67 -6.83 11.68
N HIS A 23 -4.68 -6.82 12.56
CA HIS A 23 -5.10 -8.00 13.32
C HIS A 23 -6.05 -8.90 12.53
N SER A 24 -6.68 -8.37 11.47
CA SER A 24 -7.65 -9.12 10.65
C SER A 24 -7.03 -9.72 9.39
N GLU A 25 -6.19 -8.96 8.68
CA GLU A 25 -5.55 -9.39 7.44
C GLU A 25 -4.05 -9.03 7.48
N LYS A 26 -3.16 -10.00 7.23
CA LYS A 26 -1.70 -9.77 7.23
C LYS A 26 -1.27 -8.73 6.18
N TYR A 27 -1.95 -8.71 5.03
CA TYR A 27 -1.65 -7.82 3.93
C TYR A 27 -2.92 -7.15 3.42
N ALA A 28 -2.81 -5.87 3.09
CA ALA A 28 -3.86 -5.11 2.45
C ALA A 28 -3.86 -5.29 0.93
N ARG A 29 -5.04 -5.08 0.35
CA ARG A 29 -5.24 -4.93 -1.09
C ARG A 29 -5.22 -3.45 -1.49
N GLY A 30 -5.12 -3.20 -2.81
CA GLY A 30 -5.03 -1.83 -3.33
C GLY A 30 -6.28 -0.98 -3.06
N ASP A 31 -7.46 -1.57 -3.11
CA ASP A 31 -8.74 -0.92 -2.75
C ASP A 31 -8.78 -0.46 -1.28
N GLN A 32 -8.24 -1.28 -0.37
CA GLN A 32 -8.12 -0.94 1.04
C GLN A 32 -7.14 0.21 1.27
N PHE A 33 -6.03 0.22 0.53
CA PHE A 33 -5.08 1.33 0.55
C PHE A 33 -5.72 2.64 0.07
N ILE A 34 -6.44 2.62 -1.05
CA ILE A 34 -7.18 3.80 -1.53
C ILE A 34 -8.22 4.27 -0.52
N THR A 35 -8.93 3.33 0.13
CA THR A 35 -9.86 3.65 1.21
C THR A 35 -9.16 4.36 2.37
N ALA A 36 -7.95 3.93 2.76
CA ALA A 36 -7.17 4.61 3.78
C ALA A 36 -6.83 6.05 3.36
N LEU A 37 -6.31 6.26 2.15
CA LEU A 37 -6.00 7.61 1.65
C LEU A 37 -7.22 8.53 1.65
N HIS A 38 -8.36 8.01 1.21
CA HIS A 38 -9.62 8.75 1.18
C HIS A 38 -10.13 9.11 2.59
N THR A 39 -9.90 8.25 3.57
CA THR A 39 -10.32 8.46 4.97
C THR A 39 -9.35 9.34 5.77
N GLY A 40 -8.47 10.08 5.07
CA GLY A 40 -7.62 11.11 5.64
C GLY A 40 -6.21 10.67 5.98
N TRP A 41 -5.84 9.41 5.71
CA TRP A 41 -4.46 8.96 5.89
C TRP A 41 -3.55 9.56 4.82
N ARG A 42 -2.36 10.01 5.24
CA ARG A 42 -1.33 10.59 4.39
C ARG A 42 -0.14 9.65 4.31
N VAL A 43 0.48 9.57 3.14
CA VAL A 43 1.61 8.67 2.90
C VAL A 43 2.92 9.40 3.15
N ASP A 44 3.84 8.74 3.82
CA ASP A 44 5.23 9.18 3.84
C ASP A 44 5.86 9.09 2.44
N GLU A 45 6.88 9.90 2.17
CA GLU A 45 7.52 9.96 0.87
C GLU A 45 8.32 8.70 0.54
N VAL A 46 8.71 7.93 1.56
CA VAL A 46 9.48 6.70 1.41
C VAL A 46 8.57 5.49 1.61
N VAL A 47 8.58 4.59 0.63
CA VAL A 47 7.87 3.31 0.65
C VAL A 47 8.89 2.19 0.66
N VAL A 48 8.74 1.25 1.59
CA VAL A 48 9.67 0.11 1.68
C VAL A 48 9.10 -1.08 0.91
N ALA A 49 9.83 -1.51 -0.12
CA ALA A 49 9.48 -2.69 -0.93
C ALA A 49 10.18 -3.94 -0.36
N GLU A 50 9.40 -4.98 -0.13
CA GLU A 50 9.87 -6.29 0.34
C GLU A 50 9.37 -7.39 -0.60
N LEU A 51 10.27 -8.31 -0.98
CA LEU A 51 9.88 -9.51 -1.70
C LEU A 51 9.29 -10.51 -0.72
N CYS A 52 7.99 -10.79 -0.85
CA CYS A 52 7.32 -11.82 -0.07
C CYS A 52 7.34 -13.15 -0.83
N GLU A 53 8.01 -14.14 -0.26
CA GLU A 53 8.09 -15.51 -0.79
C GLU A 53 6.90 -16.38 -0.34
N ASP A 54 6.10 -15.91 0.63
CA ASP A 54 5.09 -16.72 1.33
C ASP A 54 3.71 -16.81 0.64
N HIS A 55 3.49 -16.17 -0.52
CA HIS A 55 2.22 -16.32 -1.25
C HIS A 55 2.17 -17.61 -2.08
N TRP A 56 2.04 -18.73 -1.38
CA TRP A 56 1.71 -20.03 -1.95
C TRP A 56 0.22 -20.07 -2.31
N PHE A 57 -0.17 -19.48 -3.45
CA PHE A 57 -1.32 -20.04 -4.18
C PHE A 57 -1.02 -21.52 -4.44
N ALA A 58 -2.01 -22.40 -4.44
CA ALA A 58 -1.90 -23.87 -4.34
C ALA A 58 -0.86 -24.60 -5.24
N ASN A 59 -0.17 -23.91 -6.16
CA ASN A 59 0.93 -24.41 -6.99
C ASN A 59 2.30 -23.72 -6.76
N GLY A 60 2.48 -22.92 -5.70
CA GLY A 60 3.79 -22.58 -5.13
C GLY A 60 4.82 -21.89 -6.03
N THR A 61 4.47 -20.85 -6.80
CA THR A 61 5.46 -20.26 -7.74
C THR A 61 5.40 -18.74 -7.94
N ARG A 62 4.65 -17.98 -7.13
CA ARG A 62 4.58 -16.52 -7.31
C ARG A 62 5.18 -15.80 -6.12
N CYS A 63 6.42 -15.33 -6.29
CA CYS A 63 6.97 -14.26 -5.48
C CYS A 63 6.12 -13.00 -5.71
N VAL A 64 5.64 -12.38 -4.64
CA VAL A 64 4.87 -11.14 -4.73
C VAL A 64 5.61 -10.03 -3.99
N MET A 65 5.68 -8.86 -4.60
CA MET A 65 6.21 -7.68 -3.92
C MET A 65 5.16 -7.16 -2.93
N VAL A 66 5.59 -6.81 -1.73
CA VAL A 66 4.78 -6.14 -0.72
C VAL A 66 5.38 -4.76 -0.47
N TYR A 67 4.55 -3.73 -0.57
CA TYR A 67 4.93 -2.36 -0.30
C TYR A 67 4.43 -1.95 1.08
N HIS A 68 5.34 -1.58 1.96
CA HIS A 68 5.04 -1.09 3.29
C HIS A 68 4.92 0.43 3.23
N PHE A 69 3.67 0.91 3.35
CA PHE A 69 3.36 2.33 3.38
C PHE A 69 3.27 2.81 4.82
N THR A 70 4.12 3.76 5.20
CA THR A 70 3.93 4.50 6.46
C THR A 70 2.83 5.53 6.23
N LEU A 71 1.75 5.39 7.00
CA LEU A 71 0.56 6.21 6.93
C LEU A 71 0.38 7.00 8.22
N GLN A 72 0.04 8.28 8.10
CA GLN A 72 -0.26 9.16 9.23
C GLN A 72 -1.61 9.84 9.08
N ARG A 73 -2.38 9.89 10.16
CA ARG A 73 -3.64 10.63 10.26
C ARG A 73 -3.74 11.21 11.66
N ASP A 74 -3.78 12.53 11.77
CA ASP A 74 -3.71 13.23 13.06
C ASP A 74 -2.51 12.75 13.90
N ASP A 75 -2.76 12.23 15.11
CA ASP A 75 -1.74 11.67 16.01
C ASP A 75 -1.54 10.15 15.83
N GLU A 76 -2.23 9.53 14.87
CA GLU A 76 -2.14 8.10 14.57
C GLU A 76 -1.11 7.85 13.45
N THR A 77 -0.29 6.82 13.64
CA THR A 77 0.64 6.32 12.62
C THR A 77 0.48 4.82 12.48
N MET A 78 0.44 4.32 11.25
CA MET A 78 0.40 2.89 10.96
C MET A 78 1.29 2.53 9.77
N VAL A 79 1.78 1.29 9.75
CA VAL A 79 2.43 0.71 8.57
C VAL A 79 1.43 -0.22 7.91
N MET A 80 1.06 0.10 6.67
CA MET A 80 0.12 -0.67 5.88
C MET A 80 0.87 -1.47 4.81
N PRO A 81 1.03 -2.79 4.98
CA PRO A 81 1.65 -3.65 3.98
C PRO A 81 0.64 -3.95 2.88
N VAL A 82 0.91 -3.52 1.65
CA VAL A 82 0.01 -3.68 0.51
C VAL A 82 0.63 -4.61 -0.52
N ILE A 83 -0.11 -5.64 -0.94
CA ILE A 83 0.33 -6.57 -1.99
C ILE A 83 0.39 -5.82 -3.33
N SER A 84 1.46 -6.05 -4.09
CA SER A 84 1.59 -5.48 -5.43
C SER A 84 0.45 -5.93 -6.34
N THR A 85 -0.12 -4.95 -7.02
CA THR A 85 -1.11 -5.13 -8.07
C THR A 85 -0.75 -4.18 -9.20
N PRO A 86 -1.20 -4.43 -10.45
CA PRO A 86 -0.95 -3.51 -11.56
C PRO A 86 -1.42 -2.08 -11.28
N TYR A 87 -2.43 -1.91 -10.42
CA TYR A 87 -2.90 -0.60 -9.99
C TYR A 87 -1.91 0.09 -9.05
N ILE A 88 -1.44 -0.61 -8.00
CA ILE A 88 -0.46 -0.07 -7.06
C ILE A 88 0.86 0.25 -7.76
N GLU A 89 1.30 -0.59 -8.70
CA GLU A 89 2.50 -0.34 -9.50
C GLU A 89 2.36 0.93 -10.35
N ARG A 90 1.20 1.15 -10.97
CA ARG A 90 0.92 2.39 -11.71
C ARG A 90 0.88 3.61 -10.80
N LEU A 91 0.26 3.50 -9.63
CA LEU A 91 0.21 4.59 -8.65
C LEU A 91 1.63 4.97 -8.24
N LEU A 92 2.46 4.00 -7.87
CA LEU A 92 3.85 4.22 -7.49
C LEU A 92 4.64 4.87 -8.64
N ALA A 93 4.49 4.37 -9.87
CA ALA A 93 5.19 4.89 -11.05
C ALA A 93 4.80 6.34 -11.39
N ASN A 94 3.56 6.75 -11.11
CA ASN A 94 3.05 8.09 -11.37
C ASN A 94 3.11 9.02 -10.15
N SER A 95 3.62 8.53 -9.02
CA SER A 95 3.72 9.29 -7.77
C SER A 95 5.13 9.83 -7.55
N PRO A 96 5.28 10.89 -6.73
CA PRO A 96 6.59 11.35 -6.27
C PRO A 96 7.18 10.46 -5.15
N LEU A 97 6.60 9.30 -4.86
CA LEU A 97 7.08 8.39 -3.81
C LEU A 97 8.42 7.77 -4.20
N ARG A 98 9.29 7.63 -3.20
CA ARG A 98 10.60 6.98 -3.32
C ARG A 98 10.50 5.56 -2.81
N ILE A 99 10.80 4.60 -3.67
CA ILE A 99 10.82 3.19 -3.30
C ILE A 99 12.21 2.84 -2.79
N SER A 100 12.29 2.33 -1.56
CA SER A 100 13.49 1.76 -0.96
C SER A 100 13.35 0.25 -0.86
N SER A 101 14.41 -0.50 -1.13
CA SER A 101 14.41 -1.94 -0.87
C SER A 101 14.52 -2.21 0.64
N SER A 102 13.79 -3.22 1.15
CA SER A 102 13.91 -3.70 2.53
C SER A 102 15.35 -4.13 2.87
N ALA A 103 16.12 -4.58 1.88
CA ALA A 103 17.54 -4.90 2.07
C ALA A 103 18.43 -3.70 2.44
N GLU A 104 17.97 -2.47 2.19
CA GLU A 104 18.72 -1.23 2.45
C GLU A 104 18.29 -0.54 3.76
N VAL A 105 17.12 -0.89 4.30
CA VAL A 105 16.58 -0.28 5.53
C VAL A 105 16.94 -1.17 6.72
N LYS A 106 18.16 -1.02 7.23
CA LYS A 106 18.50 -1.51 8.57
C LYS A 106 17.85 -0.61 9.61
N VAL A 107 16.86 -1.12 10.31
CA VAL A 107 16.41 -0.60 11.62
C VAL A 107 17.52 -0.78 12.64
#